data_AF-A0AB39KY18-F1
#
_entry.id   AF-A0AB39KY18-F1
#
_cell.length_a   1.000
_cell.length_b   1.000
_cell.length_c   1.000
_cell.angle_alpha   90.00
_cell.angle_beta   90.00
_cell.angle_gamma   90.00
#
_symmetry.space_group_name_H-M   'P 1'
#
loop_
_entity.id
_entity.type
_entity.pdbx_description
1 polymer ?
#
loop_
_entity_poly.entity_id
_entity_poly.type
_entity_poly.pdbx_seq_one_letter_code
_entity_poly.pdbx_strand_id
1 'polypeptide(L)'
;MGGEGRSGACLHQTNVEAELGRQEPQYVKSRLDVTPVEGGWRLVCPVTGDLMFLSGGRAEQCARQTALLLARLGHEVEVRIHDRFDNLAGTIHYFADDDRPAGEQAR
;
A
#
# COMPACT_ATOMS: atom_id res chain seq x y z
N MET A 1 -68.09 -24.74 -6.67
CA MET A 1 -67.98 -23.27 -6.75
C MET A 1 -67.45 -22.81 -5.39
N GLY A 2 -66.25 -22.28 -5.19
CA GLY A 2 -65.19 -21.76 -6.05
C GLY A 2 -64.49 -20.61 -5.29
N GLY A 3 -63.14 -20.59 -5.30
CA GLY A 3 -62.28 -19.49 -4.82
C GLY A 3 -61.87 -19.60 -3.34
N GLU A 4 -60.67 -20.00 -2.91
CA GLU A 4 -59.31 -19.51 -3.17
C GLU A 4 -59.13 -17.99 -2.97
N GLY A 5 -58.23 -17.61 -2.04
CA GLY A 5 -57.46 -16.39 -2.20
C GLY A 5 -56.96 -15.67 -0.94
N ARG A 6 -55.65 -15.84 -0.67
CA ARG A 6 -54.67 -14.78 -0.33
C ARG A 6 -54.67 -14.24 1.11
N SER A 7 -53.67 -14.67 1.88
CA SER A 7 -52.41 -13.93 2.09
C SER A 7 -52.57 -12.79 3.09
N GLY A 8 -52.38 -13.14 4.37
CA GLY A 8 -51.92 -12.17 5.36
C GLY A 8 -50.53 -11.69 4.95
N ALA A 9 -50.47 -10.50 4.37
CA ALA A 9 -49.24 -9.84 4.00
C ALA A 9 -48.43 -9.59 5.27
N CYS A 10 -47.33 -10.32 5.39
CA CYS A 10 -46.27 -10.07 6.36
C CYS A 10 -45.84 -8.62 6.19
N LEU A 11 -45.89 -7.87 7.30
CA LEU A 11 -45.49 -6.48 7.36
C LEU A 11 -44.07 -6.34 6.83
N HIS A 12 -43.93 -5.28 6.04
CA HIS A 12 -42.70 -4.81 5.45
C HIS A 12 -41.60 -4.63 6.50
N GLN A 13 -40.38 -4.60 5.97
CA GLN A 13 -39.27 -3.76 6.43
C GLN A 13 -38.16 -4.50 7.18
N THR A 14 -37.48 -5.42 6.49
CA THR A 14 -36.05 -5.64 6.71
C THR A 14 -35.29 -4.46 6.10
N ASN A 15 -34.90 -3.51 6.95
CA ASN A 15 -33.91 -2.49 6.63
C ASN A 15 -32.61 -3.19 6.22
N VAL A 16 -32.22 -3.00 4.96
CA VAL A 16 -30.93 -3.38 4.40
C VAL A 16 -30.01 -2.18 4.58
N GLU A 17 -29.53 -1.95 5.80
CA GLU A 17 -28.58 -0.88 6.14
C GLU A 17 -27.67 -1.42 7.25
N ALA A 18 -26.35 -1.51 7.15
CA ALA A 18 -25.43 -0.86 6.26
C ALA A 18 -24.23 -1.80 6.02
N GLU A 19 -24.09 -2.29 4.79
CA GLU A 19 -22.78 -2.63 4.26
C GLU A 19 -22.08 -1.29 3.95
N LEU A 20 -21.58 -0.64 5.01
CA LEU A 20 -20.53 0.35 4.86
C LEU A 20 -19.35 -0.42 4.29
N GLY A 21 -19.30 -0.49 2.96
CA GLY A 21 -18.12 -0.87 2.23
C GLY A 21 -16.99 -0.08 2.84
N ARG A 22 -16.12 -0.77 3.58
CA ARG A 22 -14.80 -0.23 3.87
C ARG A 22 -14.19 -0.08 2.49
N GLN A 23 -14.33 1.09 1.88
CA GLN A 23 -13.45 1.46 0.79
C GLN A 23 -12.07 1.34 1.41
N GLU A 24 -11.38 0.26 1.05
CA GLU A 24 -9.97 0.11 1.35
C GLU A 24 -9.34 1.43 0.93
N PRO A 25 -8.60 2.10 1.83
CA PRO A 25 -7.96 3.35 1.46
C PRO A 25 -7.17 3.06 0.20
N GLN A 26 -7.40 3.84 -0.86
CA GLN A 26 -6.69 3.68 -2.13
C GLN A 26 -5.25 4.16 -1.93
N TYR A 27 -4.46 3.37 -1.21
CA TYR A 27 -3.04 3.59 -1.04
C TYR A 27 -2.34 3.34 -2.37
N VAL A 28 -1.40 4.21 -2.71
CA VAL A 28 -0.60 4.05 -3.92
C VAL A 28 0.48 3.02 -3.64
N LYS A 29 0.43 1.86 -4.31
CA LYS A 29 1.47 0.84 -4.19
C LYS A 29 2.72 1.27 -4.94
N SER A 30 3.86 1.24 -4.25
CA SER A 30 5.17 1.60 -4.79
C SER A 30 6.17 0.49 -4.50
N ARG A 31 7.11 0.27 -5.42
CA ARG A 31 8.15 -0.74 -5.28
C ARG A 31 9.51 -0.09 -5.45
N LEU A 32 10.43 -0.41 -4.54
CA LEU A 32 11.83 -0.01 -4.60
C LEU A 32 12.70 -1.26 -4.72
N ASP A 33 13.60 -1.27 -5.70
CA ASP A 33 14.54 -2.38 -5.89
C ASP A 33 15.98 -1.91 -5.69
N VAL A 34 16.70 -2.59 -4.81
CA VAL A 34 18.16 -2.50 -4.71
C VAL A 34 18.74 -3.67 -5.49
N THR A 35 19.41 -3.38 -6.61
CA THR A 35 20.01 -4.39 -7.50
C THR A 35 21.51 -4.14 -7.67
N PRO A 36 22.36 -5.18 -7.76
CA PRO A 36 23.73 -4.99 -8.18
C PRO A 36 23.78 -4.49 -9.63
N VAL A 37 24.79 -3.70 -9.96
CA VAL A 37 25.10 -3.27 -11.34
C VAL A 37 26.62 -3.29 -11.53
N GLU A 38 27.08 -3.18 -12.78
CA GLU A 38 28.51 -3.07 -13.04
C GLU A 38 29.08 -1.84 -12.28
N GLY A 39 30.08 -2.08 -11.45
CA GLY A 39 30.73 -1.02 -10.65
C GLY A 39 29.99 -0.59 -9.38
N GLY A 40 28.83 -1.16 -9.05
CA GLY A 40 28.13 -0.77 -7.81
C GLY A 40 26.75 -1.36 -7.61
N TRP A 41 25.85 -0.50 -7.13
CA TRP A 41 24.50 -0.83 -6.72
C TRP A 41 23.55 0.24 -7.22
N ARG A 42 22.36 -0.17 -7.62
CA ARG A 42 21.31 0.71 -8.10
C ARG A 42 20.10 0.58 -7.20
N LEU A 43 19.52 1.71 -6.81
CA LEU A 43 18.19 1.82 -6.24
C LEU A 43 17.24 2.31 -7.33
N VAL A 44 16.29 1.47 -7.73
CA VAL A 44 15.21 1.83 -8.66
C VAL A 44 14.05 2.39 -7.85
N CYS A 45 13.67 3.63 -8.13
CA CYS A 45 12.54 4.31 -7.47
C CYS A 45 11.61 4.93 -8.52
N PRO A 46 10.32 4.56 -8.57
CA PRO A 46 9.41 5.08 -9.58
C PRO A 46 9.10 6.57 -9.42
N VAL A 47 9.34 7.15 -8.24
CA VAL A 47 9.04 8.55 -7.93
C VAL A 47 10.24 9.46 -8.19
N THR A 48 11.45 9.02 -7.82
CA THR A 48 12.67 9.85 -7.89
C THR A 48 13.62 9.46 -9.02
N GLY A 49 13.34 8.36 -9.73
CA GLY A 49 14.26 7.76 -10.69
C GLY A 49 15.35 6.92 -10.03
N ASP A 50 16.26 6.40 -10.86
CA ASP A 50 17.32 5.49 -10.46
C ASP A 50 18.48 6.24 -9.79
N LEU A 51 18.96 5.71 -8.67
CA LEU A 51 20.12 6.23 -7.93
C LEU A 51 21.24 5.18 -7.87
N MET A 52 22.49 5.62 -8.07
CA MET A 52 23.67 4.74 -8.07
C MET A 52 24.50 4.90 -6.80
N PHE A 53 24.98 3.79 -6.26
CA PHE A 53 25.77 3.72 -5.04
C PHE A 53 26.97 2.79 -5.22
N LEU A 54 28.10 3.14 -4.61
CA LEU A 54 29.29 2.27 -4.59
C LEU A 54 29.21 1.15 -3.51
N SER A 55 28.17 1.17 -2.68
CA SER A 55 28.00 0.24 -1.56
C SER A 55 26.55 -0.20 -1.42
N GLY A 56 26.33 -1.52 -1.33
CA GLY A 56 25.01 -2.11 -1.15
C GLY A 56 24.36 -1.69 0.16
N GLY A 57 25.13 -1.59 1.24
CA GLY A 57 24.61 -1.12 2.53
C GLY A 57 24.12 0.34 2.48
N ARG A 58 24.77 1.22 1.70
CA ARG A 58 24.28 2.59 1.50
C ARG A 58 23.04 2.64 0.61
N ALA A 59 23.01 1.82 -0.44
CA ALA A 59 21.83 1.69 -1.31
C ALA A 59 20.62 1.20 -0.51
N GLU A 60 20.81 0.18 0.33
CA GLU A 60 19.79 -0.35 1.23
C GLU A 60 19.31 0.70 2.24
N GLN A 61 20.23 1.39 2.91
CA GLN A 61 19.87 2.45 3.86
C GLN A 61 19.04 3.54 3.18
N CYS A 62 19.44 3.96 1.97
CA CYS A 62 18.70 4.95 1.20
C CYS A 62 17.31 4.42 0.80
N ALA A 63 17.21 3.17 0.34
CA ALA A 63 15.93 2.55 0.00
C ALA A 63 14.96 2.54 1.19
N ARG A 64 15.45 2.18 2.39
CA ARG A 64 14.66 2.19 3.63
C ARG A 64 14.19 3.60 4.00
N GLN A 65 15.06 4.60 3.87
CA GLN A 65 14.70 6.00 4.15
C GLN A 65 13.67 6.53 3.15
N THR A 66 13.86 6.25 1.86
CA THR A 66 12.89 6.62 0.81
C THR A 66 11.54 5.95 1.03
N ALA A 67 11.53 4.65 1.36
CA ALA A 67 10.30 3.93 1.66
C ALA A 67 9.54 4.51 2.86
N LEU A 68 10.24 4.90 3.93
CA LEU A 68 9.65 5.58 5.08
C LEU A 68 9.03 6.93 4.70
N LEU A 69 9.69 7.71 3.84
CA LEU A 69 9.15 8.99 3.38
C LEU A 69 7.92 8.78 2.50
N LEU A 70 7.95 7.82 1.59
CA LEU A 70 6.80 7.47 0.74
C LEU A 70 5.62 6.94 1.56
N ALA A 71 5.88 6.12 2.58
CA ALA A 71 4.87 5.64 3.52
C ALA A 71 4.14 6.79 4.22
N ARG A 72 4.87 7.81 4.69
CA ARG A 72 4.30 9.03 5.28
C ARG A 72 3.49 9.87 4.29
N LEU A 73 3.72 9.70 2.99
CA LEU A 73 2.95 10.34 1.92
C LEU A 73 1.73 9.49 1.51
N GLY A 74 1.43 8.40 2.21
CA GLY A 74 0.28 7.53 1.94
C GLY A 74 0.55 6.42 0.93
N HIS A 75 1.81 6.10 0.63
CA HIS A 75 2.17 4.99 -0.25
C HIS A 75 2.40 3.70 0.53
N GLU A 76 1.86 2.59 0.05
CA GLU A 76 2.30 1.27 0.51
C GLU A 76 3.55 0.88 -0.28
N VAL A 77 4.67 0.65 0.39
CA VAL A 77 5.98 0.46 -0.26
C VAL A 77 6.55 -0.93 0.02
N GLU A 78 6.85 -1.66 -1.05
CA GLU A 78 7.66 -2.89 -0.99
C GLU A 78 9.11 -2.56 -1.37
N VAL A 79 10.05 -2.82 -0.47
CA VAL A 79 11.49 -2.72 -0.72
C VAL A 79 12.04 -4.11 -0.93
N ARG A 80 12.65 -4.35 -2.10
CA ARG A 80 13.34 -5.60 -2.43
C ARG A 80 14.84 -5.35 -2.51
N ILE A 81 15.59 -6.19 -1.82
CA ILE A 81 17.05 -6.11 -1.77
C ILE A 81 17.58 -7.36 -2.43
N HIS A 82 18.34 -7.20 -3.52
CA HIS A 82 19.05 -8.28 -4.16
C HIS A 82 20.50 -8.36 -3.63
N ASP A 83 21.10 -9.54 -3.67
CA ASP A 83 22.51 -9.76 -3.35
C ASP A 83 23.40 -9.40 -4.56
N ARG A 84 24.72 -9.64 -4.43
CA ARG A 84 25.68 -9.32 -5.50
C ARG A 84 25.56 -10.23 -6.72
N PHE A 85 24.83 -11.33 -6.62
CA PHE A 85 24.56 -12.27 -7.69
C PHE A 85 23.15 -12.08 -8.28
N ASP A 86 22.49 -10.96 -7.95
CA ASP A 86 21.14 -10.61 -8.38
C ASP A 86 20.04 -11.56 -7.85
N ASN A 87 20.32 -12.30 -6.77
CA ASN A 87 19.29 -13.08 -6.07
C ASN A 87 18.56 -12.20 -5.07
N LEU A 88 17.25 -12.40 -4.90
CA LEU A 88 16.49 -11.69 -3.87
C LEU A 88 16.97 -12.12 -2.46
N ALA A 89 17.65 -11.21 -1.76
CA ALA A 89 18.19 -11.42 -0.43
C ALA A 89 17.16 -11.10 0.66
N GLY A 90 16.22 -10.19 0.40
CA GLY A 90 15.17 -9.86 1.35
C GLY A 90 14.11 -8.90 0.81
N THR A 91 12.97 -8.89 1.48
CA THR A 91 11.85 -7.99 1.21
C THR A 91 11.38 -7.33 2.51
N ILE A 92 11.07 -6.04 2.45
CA ILE A 92 10.56 -5.25 3.58
C ILE A 92 9.33 -4.48 3.11
N HIS A 93 8.25 -4.53 3.87
CA HIS A 93 7.04 -3.78 3.58
C HIS A 93 6.88 -2.61 4.54
N TYR A 94 6.61 -1.43 3.97
CA TYR A 94 6.23 -0.23 4.69
C TYR A 94 4.78 0.09 4.32
N PHE A 95 3.91 0.10 5.31
CA PHE A 95 2.51 0.45 5.10
C PHE A 95 2.36 1.96 5.04
N ALA A 96 1.42 2.42 4.22
CA ALA A 96 1.03 3.81 4.18
C ALA A 96 0.59 4.26 5.58
N ASP A 97 1.10 5.39 6.04
CA ASP A 97 0.54 6.05 7.21
C ASP A 97 -0.80 6.65 6.79
N ASP A 98 -1.88 6.25 7.47
CA ASP A 98 -3.16 6.96 7.41
C ASP A 98 -3.07 8.23 8.25
N ASP A 99 -2.04 9.07 8.06
CA ASP A 99 -1.99 10.40 8.67
C ASP A 99 -2.94 11.32 7.90
N ARG A 100 -4.25 10.99 7.94
CA ARG A 100 -5.27 12.04 7.89
C ARG A 100 -4.92 12.94 9.06
N PRO A 101 -4.65 14.25 8.85
CA PRO A 101 -4.33 15.13 9.95
C PRO A 101 -5.47 15.03 10.96
N ALA A 102 -5.16 14.53 12.17
CA ALA A 102 -6.11 14.40 13.27
C ALA A 102 -6.49 15.77 13.88
N GLY A 103 -6.55 16.83 13.05
CA GLY A 103 -6.46 18.21 13.50
C GLY A 103 -7.27 19.27 12.74
N GLU A 104 -8.11 18.92 11.77
CA GLU A 104 -9.12 19.87 11.24
C GLU A 104 -10.51 19.56 11.84
N GLN A 105 -10.59 19.45 13.16
CA GLN A 105 -11.84 19.64 13.90
C GLN A 105 -11.53 20.52 15.11
N ALA A 106 -12.20 21.67 15.14
CA ALA A 106 -12.16 22.73 16.16
C ALA A 106 -11.04 23.79 16.01
N ARG A 107 -11.32 24.83 15.22
CA ARG A 107 -11.76 26.10 15.80
C ARG A 107 -12.47 27.02 14.81
#